data_AF-A0A7X9NHM2-F1
#
_entry.id   AF-A0A7X9NHM2-F1
#
_cell.length_a   1.000
_cell.length_b   1.000
_cell.length_c   1.000
_cell.angle_alpha   90.00
_cell.angle_beta   90.00
_cell.angle_gamma   90.00
#
_symmetry.space_group_name_H-M   'P 1'
#
loop_
_entity.id
_entity.type
_entity.pdbx_description
1 polymer ?
#
loop_
_entity_poly.entity_id
_entity_poly.type
_entity_poly.pdbx_seq_one_letter_code
_entity_poly.pdbx_strand_id
1 'polypeptide(L)'
;MREHHALDSIKATYINSGGNLDNIKIEINYMLRVHIYEPVIVKTKNYGLIGEIETRTVDPIEIFGSKLVALMARSTPRDLYDFFYMINTKIFNEAEIKKIKRCAVFYRAISNEDGMFDFNLDNLDSITQNNIKRFLIPVINAKEFFSLPEAKQAINDFFNTHFVLDKNESMFIEQFKRKKYIPELLYDGDELKRIQNHPMAIWKTREIKKS
;
A
#
# COMPACT_ATOMS: atom_id res chain seq x y z
N MET A 1 7.93 2.69 -29.52
CA MET A 1 6.83 2.87 -28.55
C MET A 1 7.05 1.79 -27.49
N ARG A 2 7.34 2.11 -26.22
CA ARG A 2 7.41 1.08 -25.17
C ARG A 2 5.98 0.76 -24.77
N GLU A 3 5.46 -0.37 -25.21
CA GLU A 3 4.16 -0.87 -24.75
C GLU A 3 4.33 -1.33 -23.29
N HIS A 4 3.77 -0.57 -22.36
CA HIS A 4 3.73 -0.93 -20.95
C HIS A 4 2.57 -1.90 -20.70
N HIS A 5 2.73 -3.18 -21.06
CA HIS A 5 1.67 -4.21 -20.89
C HIS A 5 1.30 -4.53 -19.43
N ALA A 6 1.87 -3.84 -18.45
CA ALA A 6 1.66 -4.09 -17.02
C ALA A 6 0.65 -3.11 -16.38
N LEU A 7 0.41 -1.95 -16.99
CA LEU A 7 -0.39 -0.87 -16.43
C LEU A 7 -1.03 -0.05 -17.55
N ASP A 8 -2.35 0.11 -17.50
CA ASP A 8 -3.05 1.14 -18.27
C ASP A 8 -3.27 2.38 -17.40
N SER A 9 -3.04 3.56 -17.98
CA SER A 9 -3.29 4.86 -17.35
C SER A 9 -4.14 5.72 -18.29
N ILE A 10 -5.40 5.91 -17.93
CA ILE A 10 -6.38 6.68 -18.70
C ILE A 10 -6.58 8.03 -18.01
N LYS A 11 -6.54 9.12 -18.79
CA LYS A 11 -6.88 10.47 -18.31
C LYS A 11 -8.23 10.86 -18.90
N ALA A 12 -9.28 10.76 -18.10
CA ALA A 12 -10.63 11.16 -18.47
C ALA A 12 -10.84 12.64 -18.15
N THR A 13 -11.01 13.46 -19.18
CA THR A 13 -11.23 14.90 -19.04
C THR A 13 -12.73 15.23 -19.00
N TYR A 14 -13.14 16.13 -18.11
CA TYR A 14 -14.52 16.57 -17.96
C TYR A 14 -14.59 18.06 -17.62
N ILE A 15 -15.77 18.68 -17.76
CA ILE A 15 -16.03 20.05 -17.32
C ILE A 15 -16.69 19.97 -15.94
N ASN A 16 -16.09 20.60 -14.94
CA ASN A 16 -16.63 20.62 -13.58
C ASN A 16 -17.77 21.66 -13.42
N SER A 17 -18.42 21.67 -12.27
CA SER A 17 -19.54 22.59 -11.98
C SER A 17 -19.18 24.08 -12.05
N GLY A 18 -17.89 24.42 -11.99
CA GLY A 18 -17.38 25.78 -12.17
C GLY A 18 -17.06 26.14 -13.61
N GLY A 19 -17.37 25.28 -14.59
CA GLY A 19 -17.06 25.49 -16.01
C GLY A 19 -15.59 25.25 -16.37
N ASN A 20 -14.77 24.78 -15.41
CA ASN A 20 -13.35 24.53 -15.64
C ASN A 20 -13.12 23.10 -16.15
N LEU A 21 -12.12 22.95 -17.01
CA LEU A 21 -11.67 21.65 -17.49
C LEU A 21 -10.86 20.96 -16.39
N ASP A 22 -11.28 19.75 -16.03
CA ASP A 22 -10.68 18.94 -14.97
C ASP A 22 -10.49 17.50 -15.43
N ASN A 23 -9.76 16.69 -14.66
CA ASN A 23 -9.34 15.36 -15.08
C ASN A 23 -9.45 14.33 -13.96
N ILE A 24 -9.99 13.17 -14.30
CA ILE A 24 -9.92 11.94 -13.49
C ILE A 24 -8.85 11.05 -14.10
N LYS A 25 -7.88 10.63 -13.28
CA LYS A 25 -6.87 9.63 -13.67
C LYS A 25 -7.35 8.25 -13.22
N ILE A 26 -7.43 7.31 -14.15
CA ILE A 26 -7.82 5.91 -13.92
C ILE A 26 -6.60 5.04 -14.22
N GLU A 27 -6.19 4.22 -13.26
CA GLU A 27 -5.07 3.29 -13.40
C GLU A 27 -5.54 1.84 -13.25
N ILE A 28 -5.15 0.98 -14.18
CA ILE A 28 -5.48 -0.46 -14.18
C ILE A 28 -4.17 -1.24 -14.13
N ASN A 29 -3.89 -1.87 -12.99
CA ASN A 29 -2.67 -2.65 -12.80
C ASN A 29 -2.91 -4.13 -13.05
N TYR A 30 -2.31 -4.68 -14.11
CA TYR A 30 -2.48 -6.08 -14.47
C TYR A 30 -1.57 -7.02 -13.66
N MET A 31 -0.48 -6.52 -13.09
CA MET A 31 0.48 -7.33 -12.35
C MET A 31 0.11 -7.52 -10.87
N LEU A 32 -0.61 -6.56 -10.30
CA LEU A 32 -1.16 -6.56 -8.93
C LEU A 32 -2.66 -6.90 -8.90
N ARG A 33 -3.14 -7.67 -9.88
CA ARG A 33 -4.56 -8.02 -10.03
C ARG A 33 -5.06 -9.11 -9.08
N VAL A 34 -4.16 -9.74 -8.31
CA VAL A 34 -4.48 -10.81 -7.37
C VAL A 34 -4.31 -10.28 -5.97
N HIS A 35 -5.37 -10.34 -5.17
CA HIS A 35 -5.39 -9.87 -3.79
C HIS A 35 -5.16 -11.02 -2.81
N ILE A 36 -4.56 -10.72 -1.66
CA ILE A 36 -4.32 -11.68 -0.57
C ILE A 36 -5.66 -12.03 0.08
N TYR A 37 -6.48 -11.00 0.32
CA TYR A 37 -7.82 -11.13 0.89
C TYR A 37 -8.90 -10.92 -0.16
N GLU A 38 -10.10 -11.40 0.16
CA GLU A 38 -11.25 -11.23 -0.72
C GLU A 38 -11.64 -9.73 -0.76
N PRO A 39 -11.95 -9.16 -1.94
CA PRO A 39 -12.46 -7.81 -2.03
C PRO A 39 -13.75 -7.64 -1.22
N VAL A 40 -13.88 -6.49 -0.55
CA VAL A 40 -15.04 -6.16 0.29
C VAL A 40 -15.97 -5.19 -0.44
N ILE A 41 -17.26 -5.20 -0.10
CA ILE A 41 -18.22 -4.20 -0.59
C ILE A 41 -18.31 -3.07 0.43
N VAL A 42 -18.07 -1.85 -0.02
CA VAL A 42 -18.16 -0.63 0.79
C VAL A 42 -19.23 0.29 0.22
N LYS A 43 -19.97 0.94 1.11
CA LYS A 43 -20.94 2.00 0.76
C LYS A 43 -20.30 3.36 0.90
N THR A 44 -20.47 4.21 -0.11
CA THR A 44 -20.11 5.62 0.01
C THR A 44 -21.00 6.31 1.04
N LYS A 45 -20.53 7.43 1.59
CA LYS A 45 -21.42 8.34 2.31
C LYS A 45 -22.52 8.83 1.35
N ASN A 46 -23.69 9.13 1.91
CA ASN A 46 -24.74 9.82 1.16
C ASN A 46 -24.32 11.29 0.96
N TYR A 47 -24.12 11.70 -0.29
CA TYR A 47 -23.73 13.06 -0.67
C TYR A 47 -24.94 13.88 -1.17
N GLY A 48 -26.16 13.47 -0.83
CA GLY A 48 -27.41 14.14 -1.18
C GLY A 48 -27.82 13.91 -2.63
N LEU A 49 -27.16 14.60 -3.57
CA LEU A 49 -27.43 14.49 -5.01
C LEU A 49 -27.01 13.13 -5.59
N ILE A 50 -25.97 12.56 -4.99
CA ILE A 50 -25.50 11.20 -5.25
C ILE A 50 -25.83 10.41 -3.98
N GLY A 51 -26.78 9.48 -4.10
CA GLY A 51 -27.12 8.56 -3.03
C GLY A 51 -25.95 7.65 -2.67
N GLU A 52 -26.19 6.69 -1.78
CA GLU A 52 -25.17 5.71 -1.43
C GLU A 52 -24.89 4.81 -2.64
N ILE A 53 -23.60 4.64 -2.96
CA ILE A 53 -23.13 3.74 -4.02
C ILE A 53 -22.36 2.60 -3.35
N GLU A 54 -22.72 1.37 -3.68
CA GLU A 54 -21.94 0.19 -3.33
C GLU A 54 -20.82 -0.01 -4.35
N THR A 55 -19.60 -0.18 -3.86
CA THR A 55 -18.43 -0.47 -4.70
C THR A 55 -17.60 -1.60 -4.08
N ARG A 56 -16.93 -2.37 -4.92
CA ARG A 56 -15.95 -3.36 -4.47
C ARG A 56 -14.61 -2.67 -4.26
N THR A 57 -14.02 -2.86 -3.09
CA THR A 57 -12.70 -2.34 -2.74
C THR A 57 -11.79 -3.47 -2.31
N VAL A 58 -10.48 -3.21 -2.39
CA VAL A 58 -9.48 -4.05 -1.73
C VAL A 58 -9.77 -4.08 -0.23
N ASP A 59 -9.48 -5.21 0.43
CA ASP A 59 -9.62 -5.34 1.87
C ASP A 59 -8.78 -4.27 2.61
N PRO A 60 -9.32 -3.59 3.65
CA PRO A 60 -8.59 -2.57 4.39
C PRO A 60 -7.23 -3.01 4.93
N ILE A 61 -7.10 -4.27 5.37
CA ILE A 61 -5.83 -4.84 5.85
C ILE A 61 -4.77 -4.77 4.75
N GLU A 62 -5.17 -5.12 3.53
CA GLU A 62 -4.30 -5.14 2.37
C GLU A 62 -3.96 -3.72 1.89
N ILE A 63 -4.93 -2.80 1.96
CA ILE A 63 -4.72 -1.37 1.71
C ILE A 63 -3.65 -0.83 2.67
N PHE A 64 -3.78 -1.06 3.98
CA PHE A 64 -2.81 -0.56 4.95
C PHE A 64 -1.46 -1.28 4.90
N GLY A 65 -1.43 -2.56 4.53
CA GLY A 65 -0.18 -3.27 4.24
C GLY A 65 0.58 -2.62 3.08
N SER A 66 -0.11 -2.27 1.99
CA SER A 66 0.53 -1.57 0.87
C SER A 66 0.91 -0.12 1.19
N LYS A 67 0.15 0.58 2.04
CA LYS A 67 0.53 1.91 2.56
C LYS A 67 1.80 1.86 3.40
N LEU A 68 1.97 0.84 4.24
CA LEU A 68 3.22 0.67 4.98
C LEU A 68 4.41 0.47 4.02
N VAL A 69 4.25 -0.33 2.96
CA VAL A 69 5.29 -0.49 1.94
C VAL A 69 5.58 0.82 1.21
N ALA A 70 4.56 1.62 0.91
CA ALA A 70 4.74 2.94 0.31
C ALA A 70 5.49 3.91 1.25
N LEU A 71 5.22 3.84 2.55
CA LEU A 71 5.99 4.57 3.56
C LEU A 71 7.45 4.16 3.56
N MET A 72 7.74 2.86 3.61
CA MET A 72 9.12 2.33 3.54
C MET A 72 9.84 2.79 2.29
N ALA A 73 9.19 2.77 1.12
CA ALA A 73 9.86 2.97 -0.17
C ALA A 73 10.01 4.45 -0.59
N ARG A 74 8.94 5.25 -0.44
CA ARG A 74 8.88 6.62 -0.99
C ARG A 74 8.52 7.69 0.03
N SER A 75 8.00 7.30 1.19
CA SER A 75 7.67 8.21 2.31
C SER A 75 6.97 9.49 1.86
N THR A 76 5.73 9.40 1.34
CA THR A 76 4.98 10.60 0.95
C THR A 76 4.19 11.19 2.13
N PRO A 77 3.95 12.52 2.15
CA PRO A 77 3.12 13.16 3.18
C PRO A 77 1.72 12.56 3.37
N ARG A 78 1.11 12.02 2.31
CA ARG A 78 -0.24 11.42 2.37
C ARG A 78 -0.21 10.03 2.98
N ASP A 79 0.75 9.21 2.57
CA ASP A 79 0.96 7.88 3.16
C ASP A 79 1.27 8.01 4.68
N LEU A 80 2.04 9.04 5.07
CA LEU A 80 2.33 9.40 6.47
C LEU A 80 1.05 9.73 7.23
N TYR A 81 0.22 10.62 6.68
CA TYR A 81 -1.03 11.03 7.30
C TYR A 81 -1.98 9.85 7.49
N ASP A 82 -2.17 9.04 6.46
CA ASP A 82 -3.11 7.91 6.51
C ASP A 82 -2.68 6.87 7.56
N PHE A 83 -1.38 6.58 7.67
CA PHE A 83 -0.88 5.63 8.66
C PHE A 83 -0.91 6.20 10.07
N PHE A 84 -0.62 7.50 10.25
CA PHE A 84 -0.80 8.17 11.54
C PHE A 84 -2.27 8.17 11.97
N TYR A 85 -3.19 8.44 11.04
CA TYR A 85 -4.63 8.37 11.28
C TYR A 85 -5.05 6.96 11.72
N MET A 86 -4.57 5.91 11.05
CA MET A 86 -4.83 4.53 11.45
C MET A 86 -4.42 4.23 12.89
N ILE A 87 -3.23 4.69 13.30
CA ILE A 87 -2.71 4.51 14.66
C ILE A 87 -3.61 5.23 15.67
N ASN A 88 -3.92 6.51 15.42
CA ASN A 88 -4.69 7.34 16.35
C ASN A 88 -6.14 6.87 16.51
N THR A 89 -6.74 6.40 15.44
CA THR A 89 -8.15 5.94 15.45
C THR A 89 -8.32 4.51 15.91
N LYS A 90 -7.23 3.73 16.00
CA LYS A 90 -7.25 2.33 16.45
C LYS A 90 -8.28 1.49 15.68
N ILE A 91 -8.41 1.74 14.37
CA ILE A 91 -9.39 1.08 13.51
C ILE A 91 -9.13 -0.42 13.33
N PHE A 92 -7.94 -0.90 13.68
CA PHE A 92 -7.56 -2.31 13.62
C PHE A 92 -7.17 -2.85 14.99
N ASN A 93 -7.62 -4.06 15.29
CA ASN A 93 -7.19 -4.81 16.46
C ASN A 93 -5.83 -5.50 16.25
N GLU A 94 -5.25 -6.06 17.32
CA GLU A 94 -3.90 -6.66 17.26
C GLU A 94 -3.78 -7.80 16.23
N ALA A 95 -4.82 -8.61 16.05
CA ALA A 95 -4.81 -9.69 15.07
C ALA A 95 -4.80 -9.14 13.64
N GLU A 96 -5.54 -8.05 13.38
CA GLU A 96 -5.54 -7.35 12.10
C GLU A 96 -4.20 -6.64 11.86
N ILE A 97 -3.58 -6.03 12.88
CA ILE A 97 -2.22 -5.47 12.75
C ILE A 97 -1.20 -6.55 12.35
N LYS A 98 -1.29 -7.76 12.91
CA LYS A 98 -0.44 -8.90 12.48
C LYS A 98 -0.68 -9.28 11.02
N LYS A 99 -1.92 -9.19 10.52
CA LYS A 99 -2.23 -9.41 9.10
C LYS A 99 -1.68 -8.30 8.21
N ILE A 100 -1.75 -7.03 8.66
CA ILE A 100 -1.13 -5.88 7.96
C ILE A 100 0.38 -6.09 7.83
N LYS A 101 1.06 -6.58 8.89
CA LYS A 101 2.48 -6.92 8.83
C LYS A 101 2.78 -7.94 7.74
N ARG A 102 2.07 -9.08 7.73
CA ARG A 102 2.28 -10.11 6.69
C ARG A 102 1.99 -9.58 5.29
N CYS A 103 0.98 -8.73 5.13
CA CYS A 103 0.69 -8.05 3.86
C CYS A 103 1.86 -7.19 3.44
N ALA A 104 2.40 -6.38 4.33
CA ALA A 104 3.54 -5.52 4.05
C ALA A 104 4.79 -6.32 3.69
N VAL A 105 5.05 -7.45 4.36
CA VAL A 105 6.17 -8.34 4.00
C VAL A 105 6.02 -8.88 2.58
N PHE A 106 4.83 -9.38 2.24
CA PHE A 106 4.54 -9.86 0.88
C PHE A 106 4.68 -8.74 -0.16
N TYR A 107 4.03 -7.60 0.06
CA TYR A 107 4.05 -6.48 -0.88
C TYR A 107 5.42 -5.82 -1.00
N ARG A 108 6.21 -5.78 0.09
CA ARG A 108 7.59 -5.29 0.03
C ARG A 108 8.44 -6.14 -0.89
N ALA A 109 8.25 -7.46 -0.87
CA ALA A 109 8.99 -8.38 -1.74
C ALA A 109 8.61 -8.21 -3.22
N ILE A 110 7.31 -8.13 -3.53
CA ILE A 110 6.85 -8.09 -4.92
C ILE A 110 6.85 -6.68 -5.55
N SER A 111 6.87 -5.61 -4.75
CA SER A 111 6.89 -4.22 -5.24
C SER A 111 8.31 -3.63 -5.25
N ASN A 112 9.32 -4.42 -4.91
CA ASN A 112 10.71 -4.01 -4.91
C ASN A 112 11.22 -3.74 -6.34
N GLU A 113 11.39 -2.47 -6.71
CA GLU A 113 11.96 -2.04 -8.00
C GLU A 113 13.49 -1.85 -7.96
N ASP A 114 14.05 -1.53 -6.81
CA ASP A 114 15.45 -1.14 -6.59
C ASP A 114 16.38 -2.33 -6.22
N GLY A 115 15.82 -3.53 -6.09
CA GLY A 115 16.51 -4.70 -5.57
C GLY A 115 16.64 -4.70 -4.04
N MET A 116 16.11 -3.70 -3.34
CA MET A 116 16.19 -3.58 -1.89
C MET A 116 14.98 -4.22 -1.21
N PHE A 117 15.26 -5.05 -0.22
CA PHE A 117 14.24 -5.73 0.60
C PHE A 117 14.39 -5.35 2.06
N ASP A 118 14.84 -4.13 2.31
CA ASP A 118 14.82 -3.54 3.63
C ASP A 118 13.38 -3.43 4.13
N PHE A 119 13.24 -3.64 5.43
CA PHE A 119 11.98 -3.57 6.14
C PHE A 119 12.17 -2.63 7.32
N ASN A 120 12.40 -1.37 7.00
CA ASN A 120 12.65 -0.28 7.92
C ASN A 120 11.90 0.99 7.48
N LEU A 121 11.95 2.03 8.30
CA LEU A 121 11.34 3.32 8.00
C LEU A 121 12.39 4.42 7.81
N ASP A 122 13.59 4.08 7.34
CA ASP A 122 14.71 5.03 7.23
C ASP A 122 14.34 6.23 6.31
N ASN A 123 13.49 5.98 5.31
CA ASN A 123 13.00 7.02 4.40
C ASN A 123 12.04 8.02 5.05
N LEU A 124 11.49 7.75 6.25
CA LEU A 124 10.53 8.64 6.93
C LEU A 124 11.15 10.00 7.25
N ASP A 125 12.46 10.03 7.50
CA ASP A 125 13.20 11.26 7.80
C ASP A 125 13.31 12.20 6.60
N SER A 126 13.15 11.69 5.37
CA SER A 126 13.13 12.50 4.15
C SER A 126 11.93 13.46 4.07
N ILE A 127 10.83 13.18 4.81
CA ILE A 127 9.65 14.05 4.82
C ILE A 127 9.96 15.32 5.60
N THR A 128 9.88 16.47 4.93
CA THR A 128 10.09 17.79 5.55
C THR A 128 8.77 18.53 5.77
N GLN A 129 8.81 19.57 6.61
CA GLN A 129 7.67 20.47 6.81
C GLN A 129 7.19 21.14 5.52
N ASN A 130 8.11 21.40 4.57
CA ASN A 130 7.74 21.95 3.27
C ASN A 130 6.94 20.93 2.44
N ASN A 131 7.25 19.64 2.54
CA ASN A 131 6.45 18.60 1.90
C ASN A 131 5.03 18.54 2.48
N ILE A 132 4.90 18.66 3.80
CA ILE A 132 3.60 18.72 4.47
C ILE A 132 2.76 19.90 3.95
N LYS A 133 3.33 21.12 3.98
CA LYS A 133 2.66 22.33 3.49
C LYS A 133 2.19 22.20 2.05
N ARG A 134 2.99 21.57 1.18
CA ARG A 134 2.71 21.49 -0.26
C ARG A 134 1.78 20.35 -0.65
N PHE A 135 1.90 19.18 -0.02
CA PHE A 135 1.27 17.96 -0.52
C PHE A 135 0.22 17.36 0.42
N LEU A 136 0.17 17.81 1.67
CA LEU A 136 -0.80 17.34 2.67
C LEU A 136 -1.82 18.42 3.07
N ILE A 137 -1.37 19.60 3.49
CA ILE A 137 -2.26 20.67 3.97
C ILE A 137 -3.41 21.00 2.99
N PRO A 138 -3.20 21.05 1.66
CA PRO A 138 -4.28 21.36 0.72
C PRO A 138 -5.37 20.28 0.60
N VAL A 139 -5.13 19.06 1.10
CA VAL A 139 -6.04 17.91 0.90
C VAL A 139 -6.67 17.37 2.18
N ILE A 140 -6.19 17.80 3.35
CA ILE A 140 -6.77 17.44 4.65
C ILE A 140 -7.80 18.47 5.09
N ASN A 141 -8.53 18.18 6.17
CA ASN A 141 -9.52 19.12 6.70
C ASN A 141 -8.82 20.40 7.20
N ALA A 142 -9.30 21.58 6.77
CA ALA A 142 -8.69 22.86 7.13
C ALA A 142 -8.65 23.15 8.65
N LYS A 143 -9.46 22.44 9.46
CA LYS A 143 -9.46 22.56 10.92
C LYS A 143 -8.50 21.59 11.62
N GLU A 144 -7.88 20.69 10.87
CA GLU A 144 -7.04 19.65 11.42
C GLU A 144 -5.60 20.15 11.56
N PHE A 145 -5.10 20.12 12.79
CA PHE A 145 -3.71 20.38 13.06
C PHE A 145 -2.89 19.12 12.81
N PHE A 146 -1.83 19.23 12.00
CA PHE A 146 -0.93 18.12 11.71
C PHE A 146 0.49 18.42 12.19
N SER A 147 0.97 17.64 13.16
CA SER A 147 2.33 17.70 13.68
C SER A 147 3.21 16.63 13.04
N LEU A 148 4.12 17.04 12.16
CA LEU A 148 5.07 16.11 11.54
C LEU A 148 5.96 15.38 12.56
N PRO A 149 6.55 16.05 13.59
CA PRO A 149 7.36 15.34 14.58
C PRO A 149 6.58 14.28 15.35
N GLU A 150 5.35 14.60 15.75
CA GLU A 150 4.46 13.67 16.45
C GLU A 150 4.11 12.46 15.57
N ALA A 151 3.75 12.72 14.30
CA ALA A 151 3.43 11.66 13.36
C ALA A 151 4.62 10.72 13.13
N LYS A 152 5.83 11.27 12.94
CA LYS A 152 7.04 10.43 12.79
C LYS A 152 7.31 9.59 14.03
N GLN A 153 7.23 10.19 15.22
CA GLN A 153 7.47 9.49 16.46
C GLN A 153 6.47 8.33 16.65
N ALA A 154 5.17 8.62 16.53
CA ALA A 154 4.11 7.63 16.70
C ALA A 154 4.23 6.47 15.70
N ILE A 155 4.55 6.76 14.44
CA ILE A 155 4.74 5.73 13.41
C ILE A 155 5.97 4.88 13.69
N ASN A 156 7.10 5.48 14.08
CA ASN A 156 8.31 4.72 14.43
C ASN A 156 8.07 3.81 15.65
N ASP A 157 7.41 4.31 16.69
CA ASP A 157 7.10 3.53 17.89
C ASP A 157 6.15 2.37 17.58
N PHE A 158 5.12 2.63 16.78
CA PHE A 158 4.19 1.59 16.33
C PHE A 158 4.88 0.54 15.46
N PHE A 159 5.76 0.98 14.55
CA PHE A 159 6.55 0.11 13.69
C PHE A 159 7.45 -0.82 14.50
N ASN A 160 8.24 -0.26 15.40
CA ASN A 160 9.19 -1.01 16.23
C ASN A 160 8.48 -1.97 17.21
N THR A 161 7.22 -1.69 17.55
CA THR A 161 6.41 -2.55 18.43
C THR A 161 5.76 -3.69 17.67
N HIS A 162 5.15 -3.42 16.50
CA HIS A 162 4.25 -4.37 15.83
C HIS A 162 4.82 -4.99 14.56
N PHE A 163 5.82 -4.38 13.94
CA PHE A 163 6.34 -4.74 12.62
C PHE A 163 7.73 -5.38 12.65
N VAL A 164 8.13 -5.93 13.80
CA VAL A 164 9.32 -6.76 13.89
C VAL A 164 9.07 -8.09 13.17
N LEU A 165 9.96 -8.40 12.22
CA LEU A 165 9.87 -9.62 11.44
C LEU A 165 10.13 -10.84 12.30
N ASP A 166 9.28 -11.85 12.16
CA ASP A 166 9.53 -13.15 12.74
C ASP A 166 10.45 -14.01 11.84
N LYS A 167 10.71 -15.24 12.29
CA LYS A 167 11.57 -16.20 11.58
C LYS A 167 11.04 -16.53 10.17
N ASN A 168 9.74 -16.73 10.03
CA ASN A 168 9.14 -17.15 8.75
C ASN A 168 9.09 -15.97 7.78
N GLU A 169 8.73 -14.78 8.26
CA GLU A 169 8.71 -13.55 7.47
C GLU A 169 10.12 -13.19 6.96
N SER A 170 11.12 -13.30 7.83
CA SER A 170 12.53 -13.09 7.45
C SER A 170 12.99 -14.12 6.42
N MET A 171 12.64 -15.39 6.62
CA MET A 171 12.94 -16.47 5.68
C MET A 171 12.26 -16.24 4.33
N PHE A 172 11.01 -15.77 4.32
CA PHE A 172 10.29 -15.46 3.08
C PHE A 172 11.03 -14.44 2.24
N ILE A 173 11.44 -13.32 2.86
CA ILE A 173 12.22 -12.28 2.18
C ILE A 173 13.54 -12.85 1.65
N GLU A 174 14.24 -13.67 2.44
CA GLU A 174 15.51 -14.29 2.04
C GLU A 174 15.35 -15.24 0.84
N GLN A 175 14.31 -16.07 0.83
CA GLN A 175 14.04 -16.97 -0.30
C GLN A 175 13.65 -16.16 -1.54
N PHE A 176 12.84 -15.11 -1.37
CA PHE A 176 12.44 -14.26 -2.49
C PHE A 176 13.64 -13.55 -3.13
N LYS A 177 14.61 -13.07 -2.32
CA LYS A 177 15.91 -12.55 -2.80
C LYS A 177 16.64 -13.56 -3.68
N ARG A 178 16.58 -14.84 -3.31
CA ARG A 178 17.18 -15.97 -4.04
C ARG A 178 16.30 -16.47 -5.20
N LYS A 179 15.32 -15.68 -5.65
CA LYS A 179 14.39 -16.01 -6.74
C LYS A 179 13.55 -17.26 -6.46
N LYS A 180 13.28 -17.54 -5.18
CA LYS A 180 12.40 -18.63 -4.74
C LYS A 180 11.16 -18.03 -4.09
N TYR A 181 10.01 -18.21 -4.74
CA TYR A 181 8.72 -17.78 -4.20
C TYR A 181 8.11 -18.91 -3.36
N ILE A 182 8.09 -18.74 -2.04
CA ILE A 182 7.56 -19.72 -1.07
C ILE A 182 6.49 -19.04 -0.19
N PRO A 183 5.30 -18.74 -0.74
CA PRO A 183 4.25 -18.01 -0.01
C PRO A 183 3.72 -18.73 1.24
N GLU A 184 3.96 -20.03 1.36
CA GLU A 184 3.63 -20.87 2.52
C GLU A 184 4.33 -20.41 3.80
N LEU A 185 5.42 -19.63 3.68
CA LEU A 185 6.09 -19.01 4.82
C LEU A 185 5.26 -17.86 5.43
N LEU A 186 4.33 -17.26 4.67
CA LEU A 186 3.50 -16.14 5.14
C LEU A 186 2.04 -16.52 5.36
N TYR A 187 1.51 -17.42 4.53
CA TYR A 187 0.08 -17.71 4.47
C TYR A 187 -0.20 -19.20 4.37
N ASP A 188 -1.36 -19.57 4.88
CA ASP A 188 -2.01 -20.87 4.70
C ASP A 188 -3.43 -20.64 4.14
N GLY A 189 -4.24 -21.71 4.05
CA GLY A 189 -5.66 -21.59 3.75
C GLY A 189 -5.98 -20.95 2.41
N ASP A 190 -6.96 -20.03 2.41
CA ASP A 190 -7.48 -19.41 1.20
C ASP A 190 -6.59 -18.27 0.70
N GLU A 191 -5.94 -17.54 1.62
CA GLU A 191 -4.93 -16.54 1.31
C GLU A 191 -3.80 -17.15 0.47
N LEU A 192 -3.26 -18.30 0.90
CA LEU A 192 -2.24 -19.02 0.15
C LEU A 192 -2.73 -19.43 -1.24
N LYS A 193 -3.94 -20.02 -1.34
CA LYS A 193 -4.50 -20.43 -2.63
C LYS A 193 -4.65 -19.26 -3.61
N ARG A 194 -5.00 -18.07 -3.11
CA ARG A 194 -5.11 -16.85 -3.91
C ARG A 194 -3.75 -16.43 -4.43
N ILE A 195 -2.73 -16.37 -3.57
CA ILE A 195 -1.44 -15.77 -3.94
C ILE A 195 -0.42 -16.76 -4.50
N GLN A 196 -0.59 -18.08 -4.38
CA GLN A 196 0.41 -19.08 -4.83
C GLN A 196 0.87 -18.86 -6.28
N ASN A 197 -0.01 -18.34 -7.14
CA ASN A 197 0.28 -18.02 -8.53
C ASN A 197 0.28 -16.50 -8.80
N HIS A 198 0.68 -15.68 -7.81
CA HIS A 198 0.64 -14.23 -7.93
C HIS A 198 1.51 -13.77 -9.12
N PRO A 199 0.94 -13.05 -10.11
CA PRO A 199 1.62 -12.73 -11.38
C PRO A 199 2.94 -11.99 -11.19
N MET A 200 2.96 -10.95 -10.34
CA MET A 200 4.17 -10.20 -10.03
C MET A 200 5.23 -11.05 -9.31
N ALA A 201 4.83 -11.89 -8.35
CA ALA A 201 5.74 -12.74 -7.59
C ALA A 201 6.43 -13.72 -8.53
N ILE A 202 5.65 -14.47 -9.31
CA ILE A 202 6.15 -15.40 -10.34
C ILE A 202 7.10 -14.66 -11.29
N TRP A 203 6.68 -13.51 -11.82
CA TRP A 203 7.50 -12.77 -12.78
C TRP A 203 8.84 -12.34 -12.17
N LYS A 204 8.86 -11.83 -10.93
CA LYS A 204 10.09 -11.41 -10.26
C LYS A 204 11.02 -12.57 -9.87
N THR A 205 10.48 -13.77 -9.67
CA THR A 205 11.24 -14.98 -9.32
C THR A 205 11.53 -15.90 -10.49
N ARG A 206 11.13 -15.55 -11.72
CA ARG A 206 11.54 -16.29 -12.92
C ARG A 206 13.04 -16.17 -13.13
N GLU A 207 13.72 -17.30 -13.33
CA GLU A 207 15.07 -17.33 -13.84
C GLU A 207 15.06 -16.92 -15.32
N ILE A 208 15.74 -15.82 -15.65
CA ILE A 208 15.98 -15.48 -17.05
C ILE A 208 17.12 -16.37 -17.51
N LYS A 209 16.80 -17.45 -18.25
CA LYS A 209 17.81 -18.12 -19.08
C LYS A 209 18.29 -17.08 -20.09
N LYS A 210 19.52 -16.58 -19.93
CA LYS A 210 20.20 -15.85 -20.99
C LYS A 210 20.44 -16.87 -22.11
N SER A 211 19.65 -16.76 -23.18
CA SER A 211 19.94 -17.39 -24.48
C SER A 211 21.05 -16.64 -25.18
#